data_AF-A0A6L7X5W9-F1
#
_entry.id   AF-A0A6L7X5W9-F1
#
_cell.length_a   1.000
_cell.length_b   1.000
_cell.length_c   1.000
_cell.angle_alpha   90.00
_cell.angle_beta   90.00
_cell.angle_gamma   90.00
#
_symmetry.space_group_name_H-M   'P 1'
#
loop_
_entity.id
_entity.type
_entity.pdbx_description
1 polymer ?
#
loop_
_entity_poly.entity_id
_entity_poly.type
_entity_poly.pdbx_seq_one_letter_code
_entity_poly.pdbx_strand_id
1 'polypeptide(L)'
;MASEHHGQGEIDVRIQARQTQIGRVEVRAQSSVAVGKWMTHTPGARLLPADAEPGRWYSSSTFAVSLPAPGPDISDPAGYTQWFVNEAIRRYERDGLAETVEYYNSAESWEGQWYVFIIDEDGVTIANRNPDLLGLHNDDINGPDGYPAGRVVVAAASAVGAWVDYQFNNPATGQAEIKHSWVVRRDGLIFGSGWYEDAPSKIHAPGAFTQSYVERALELYRVLGRDATFEYYNSPQSIDGQWYLFIHSVDGTRLVNGARADRPGWLGSNLHGTGVDVTGYDYTADTLAIETSGWISYVFPNPDAELSYQRKHSWLVRHDGLLFGSGWYDRNYDLAEQDPAAYTRALVQDAIDRYDADGREAVIEYHNSPESVDGEWYVSIYELDGTRLAHPFLPLGENLLDGGPDVTGRHFRADIIAIEDRGWVSYVFVNPESGEQEQKHTWIVRHEGLMFASGWYEEGAYKAPDS
;
A
#
# COMPACT_ATOMS: atom_id res chain seq x y z
N MET A 1 7.75 -52.44 31.20
CA MET A 1 8.49 -51.25 30.74
C MET A 1 7.73 -50.05 31.26
N ALA A 2 8.24 -49.42 32.32
CA ALA A 2 7.62 -48.23 32.88
C ALA A 2 8.00 -47.05 31.99
N SER A 3 6.99 -46.36 31.47
CA SER A 3 7.14 -45.08 30.80
C SER A 3 7.06 -44.02 31.91
N GLU A 4 8.19 -43.49 32.34
CA GLU A 4 8.20 -42.29 33.16
C GLU A 4 7.86 -41.08 32.28
N HIS A 5 6.93 -40.25 32.75
CA HIS A 5 6.57 -39.00 32.09
C HIS A 5 7.69 -37.99 32.33
N HIS A 6 8.41 -37.63 31.27
CA HIS A 6 9.51 -36.65 31.33
C HIS A 6 8.99 -35.21 31.15
N GLY A 7 9.47 -34.30 31.99
CA GLY A 7 9.09 -32.88 31.99
C GLY A 7 9.72 -32.10 30.84
N GLN A 8 9.21 -30.90 30.57
CA GLN A 8 9.83 -29.96 29.62
C GLN A 8 11.29 -29.67 30.03
N GLY A 9 12.24 -30.00 29.16
CA GLY A 9 13.69 -29.72 29.36
C GLY A 9 14.59 -30.93 29.62
N GLU A 10 14.06 -32.16 29.66
CA GLU A 10 14.87 -33.38 29.81
C GLU A 10 15.29 -33.96 28.44
N ILE A 11 16.52 -34.49 28.34
CA ILE A 11 16.97 -35.28 27.18
C ILE A 11 17.07 -36.74 27.57
N ASP A 12 16.48 -37.60 26.77
CA ASP A 12 16.76 -39.03 26.82
C ASP A 12 18.08 -39.32 26.11
N VAL A 13 19.08 -39.79 26.84
CA VAL A 13 20.35 -40.27 26.27
C VAL A 13 20.47 -41.76 26.52
N ARG A 14 20.73 -42.53 25.45
CA ARG A 14 21.06 -43.95 25.57
C ARG A 14 22.40 -44.27 24.92
N ILE A 15 23.13 -45.18 25.56
CA ILE A 15 24.36 -45.75 25.00
C ILE A 15 24.02 -47.10 24.38
N GLN A 16 24.54 -47.33 23.18
CA GLN A 16 24.46 -48.60 22.49
C GLN A 16 25.86 -49.17 22.35
N ALA A 17 26.02 -50.44 22.69
CA ALA A 17 27.26 -51.16 22.55
C ALA A 17 27.02 -52.46 21.77
N ARG A 18 27.98 -52.86 20.94
CA ARG A 18 28.00 -54.17 20.29
C ARG A 18 29.40 -54.74 20.26
N GLN A 19 29.53 -56.06 20.34
CA GLN A 19 30.82 -56.73 20.14
C GLN A 19 31.05 -56.97 18.65
N THR A 20 32.28 -56.74 18.20
CA THR A 20 32.73 -56.98 16.83
C THR A 20 33.23 -58.41 16.65
N GLN A 21 33.42 -58.85 15.40
CA GLN A 21 33.94 -60.20 15.08
C GLN A 21 35.33 -60.48 15.68
N ILE A 22 36.12 -59.44 15.93
CA ILE A 22 37.47 -59.55 16.52
C ILE A 22 37.48 -59.28 18.03
N GLY A 23 36.32 -59.35 18.69
CA GLY A 23 36.21 -59.27 20.15
C GLY A 23 36.20 -57.86 20.75
N ARG A 24 36.48 -56.81 19.96
CA ARG A 24 36.38 -55.41 20.42
C ARG A 24 34.93 -54.98 20.63
N VAL A 25 34.69 -54.03 21.52
CA VAL A 25 33.35 -53.45 21.74
C VAL A 25 33.25 -52.11 21.01
N GLU A 26 32.27 -51.97 20.13
CA GLU A 26 31.92 -50.70 19.48
C GLU A 26 30.80 -50.00 20.24
N VAL A 27 30.96 -48.70 20.52
CA VAL A 27 29.97 -47.88 21.21
C VAL A 27 29.47 -46.73 20.35
N ARG A 28 28.21 -46.40 20.51
CA ARG A 28 27.59 -45.15 20.01
C ARG A 28 26.57 -44.66 21.01
N ALA A 29 26.17 -43.41 20.91
CA ALA A 29 25.10 -42.86 21.71
C ALA A 29 23.93 -42.45 20.83
N GLN A 30 22.75 -42.37 21.42
CA GLN A 30 21.61 -41.72 20.80
C GLN A 30 20.97 -40.76 21.80
N SER A 31 20.50 -39.62 21.31
CA SER A 31 19.74 -38.66 22.11
C SER A 31 18.36 -38.43 21.51
N SER A 32 17.40 -38.11 22.36
CA SER A 32 16.02 -37.80 21.99
C SER A 32 15.50 -36.67 22.88
N VAL A 33 14.95 -35.63 22.25
CA VAL A 33 14.28 -34.50 22.93
C VAL A 33 12.76 -34.61 22.85
N ALA A 34 12.24 -35.57 22.08
CA ALA A 34 10.82 -35.87 21.94
C ALA A 34 10.64 -37.38 21.74
N VAL A 35 9.72 -37.98 22.49
CA VAL A 35 9.52 -39.44 22.53
C VAL A 35 9.39 -40.02 21.11
N GLY A 36 10.37 -40.83 20.71
CA GLY A 36 10.33 -41.63 19.48
C GLY A 36 11.32 -41.25 18.38
N LYS A 37 11.88 -40.02 18.36
CA LYS A 37 12.88 -39.61 17.34
C LYS A 37 14.29 -39.55 17.95
N TRP A 38 15.14 -40.50 17.55
CA TRP A 38 16.50 -40.66 18.09
C TRP A 38 17.56 -40.17 17.11
N MET A 39 18.37 -39.19 17.53
CA MET A 39 19.59 -38.79 16.81
C MET A 39 20.75 -39.68 17.24
N THR A 40 21.61 -40.10 16.30
CA THR A 40 22.76 -40.96 16.59
C THR A 40 24.06 -40.17 16.63
N HIS A 41 24.78 -40.30 17.74
CA HIS A 41 26.08 -39.68 17.96
C HIS A 41 27.17 -40.75 17.90
N THR A 42 28.11 -40.60 16.98
CA THR A 42 29.23 -41.54 16.80
C THR A 42 30.53 -40.91 17.29
N PRO A 43 31.12 -41.39 18.40
CA PRO A 43 32.41 -40.91 18.87
C PRO A 43 33.52 -41.12 17.84
N GLY A 44 34.50 -40.22 17.80
CA GLY A 44 35.69 -40.38 16.95
C GLY A 44 36.47 -41.66 17.29
N ALA A 45 36.77 -41.90 18.57
CA ALA A 45 37.23 -43.19 19.08
C ALA A 45 36.05 -43.99 19.66
N ARG A 46 35.54 -44.96 18.88
CA ARG A 46 34.35 -45.75 19.22
C ARG A 46 34.60 -47.22 19.54
N LEU A 47 35.83 -47.70 19.43
CA LEU A 47 36.20 -49.08 19.69
C LEU A 47 36.98 -49.19 20.99
N LEU A 48 36.47 -50.01 21.91
CA LEU A 48 37.14 -50.42 23.14
C LEU A 48 37.98 -51.70 22.90
N PRO A 49 39.08 -51.88 23.65
CA PRO A 49 39.99 -53.02 23.47
C PRO A 49 39.30 -54.38 23.68
N ALA A 50 39.82 -55.42 23.02
CA ALA A 50 39.27 -56.78 23.12
C ALA A 50 39.66 -57.49 24.43
N ASP A 51 40.71 -57.03 25.08
CA ASP A 51 41.29 -57.49 26.35
C ASP A 51 40.84 -56.63 27.55
N ALA A 52 39.62 -56.08 27.49
CA ALA A 52 39.08 -55.27 28.56
C ALA A 52 38.92 -56.08 29.88
N GLU A 53 39.68 -55.69 30.90
CA GLU A 53 39.66 -56.32 32.23
C GLU A 53 38.35 -56.05 33.03
N PRO A 54 37.76 -57.08 33.67
CA PRO A 54 36.64 -56.90 34.59
C PRO A 54 36.97 -55.90 35.71
N GLY A 55 36.07 -54.94 35.94
CA GLY A 55 36.23 -53.92 36.99
C GLY A 55 37.00 -52.67 36.58
N ARG A 56 37.52 -52.59 35.34
CA ARG A 56 38.21 -51.41 34.81
C ARG A 56 37.30 -50.57 33.91
N TRP A 57 37.33 -49.25 34.08
CA TRP A 57 36.62 -48.30 33.23
C TRP A 57 37.39 -48.01 31.94
N TYR A 58 36.68 -48.02 30.81
CA TYR A 58 37.18 -47.62 29.50
C TYR A 58 36.26 -46.53 28.94
N SER A 59 36.83 -45.56 28.20
CA SER A 59 36.08 -44.41 27.70
C SER A 59 36.22 -44.28 26.18
N SER A 60 35.12 -43.95 25.51
CA SER A 60 35.17 -43.44 24.13
C SER A 60 35.60 -41.98 24.11
N SER A 61 35.78 -41.41 22.92
CA SER A 61 35.78 -39.94 22.79
C SER A 61 34.46 -39.36 23.29
N THR A 62 34.50 -38.13 23.78
CA THR A 62 33.30 -37.36 24.11
C THR A 62 32.53 -36.99 22.84
N PHE A 63 31.22 -36.84 22.98
CA PHE A 63 30.34 -36.22 21.99
C PHE A 63 29.49 -35.20 22.74
N ALA A 64 29.18 -34.07 22.09
CA ALA A 64 28.32 -33.06 22.67
C ALA A 64 26.85 -33.37 22.32
N VAL A 65 25.97 -33.31 23.32
CA VAL A 65 24.53 -33.28 23.11
C VAL A 65 24.07 -31.87 23.49
N SER A 66 23.82 -31.02 22.50
CA SER A 66 23.24 -29.71 22.75
C SER A 66 21.74 -29.84 22.90
N LEU A 67 21.22 -29.31 24.02
CA LEU A 67 19.81 -28.95 24.12
C LEU A 67 19.55 -27.72 23.26
N PRO A 68 18.39 -27.65 22.57
CA PRO A 68 17.86 -26.36 22.17
C PRO A 68 17.79 -25.49 23.43
N ALA A 69 18.33 -24.27 23.38
CA ALA A 69 18.08 -23.33 24.45
C ALA A 69 16.56 -23.12 24.56
N PRO A 70 15.97 -23.10 25.77
CA PRO A 70 14.57 -22.75 25.91
C PRO A 70 14.35 -21.41 25.20
N GLY A 71 13.30 -21.35 24.39
CA GLY A 71 12.98 -20.14 23.64
C GLY A 71 12.76 -18.94 24.56
N PRO A 72 12.96 -17.71 24.06
CA PRO A 72 12.48 -16.51 24.73
C PRO A 72 11.00 -16.62 25.08
N ASP A 73 10.53 -15.79 26.00
CA ASP A 73 9.10 -15.65 26.26
C ASP A 73 8.41 -15.09 25.00
N ILE A 74 7.28 -15.65 24.58
CA ILE A 74 6.51 -15.19 23.41
C ILE A 74 5.96 -13.75 23.57
N SER A 75 5.98 -13.21 24.78
CA SER A 75 5.71 -11.80 25.06
C SER A 75 6.80 -10.84 24.55
N ASP A 76 7.98 -11.34 24.19
CA ASP A 76 8.96 -10.65 23.34
C ASP A 76 8.89 -11.26 21.92
N PRO A 77 7.95 -10.81 21.07
CA PRO A 77 7.74 -11.41 19.76
C PRO A 77 8.96 -11.24 18.85
N ALA A 78 9.72 -10.16 18.97
CA ALA A 78 10.93 -9.94 18.18
C ALA A 78 12.03 -10.93 18.55
N GLY A 79 12.32 -11.05 19.85
CA GLY A 79 13.31 -12.00 20.37
C GLY A 79 12.93 -13.46 20.06
N TYR A 80 11.65 -13.82 20.27
CA TYR A 80 11.15 -15.16 19.94
C TYR A 80 11.27 -15.47 18.45
N THR A 81 10.93 -14.53 17.56
CA THR A 81 11.07 -14.71 16.10
C THR A 81 12.52 -14.97 15.69
N GLN A 82 13.47 -14.18 16.20
CA GLN A 82 14.89 -14.39 15.92
C GLN A 82 15.38 -15.76 16.41
N TRP A 83 14.94 -16.18 17.61
CA TRP A 83 15.24 -17.51 18.12
C TRP A 83 14.65 -18.60 17.22
N PHE A 84 13.39 -18.47 16.78
CA PHE A 84 12.68 -19.44 15.95
C PHE A 84 13.37 -19.65 14.58
N VAL A 85 13.82 -18.56 13.94
CA VAL A 85 14.61 -18.63 12.70
C VAL A 85 15.97 -19.28 12.94
N ASN A 86 16.64 -18.95 14.05
CA ASN A 86 17.92 -19.57 14.38
C ASN A 86 17.80 -21.07 14.68
N GLU A 87 16.70 -21.54 15.26
CA GLU A 87 16.42 -22.98 15.42
C GLU A 87 16.27 -23.67 14.06
N ALA A 88 15.64 -23.02 13.08
CA ALA A 88 15.55 -23.55 11.72
C ALA A 88 16.90 -23.69 11.05
N ILE A 89 17.76 -22.68 11.21
CA ILE A 89 19.14 -22.71 10.70
C ILE A 89 19.94 -23.81 11.40
N ARG A 90 19.83 -23.96 12.72
CA ARG A 90 20.49 -25.05 13.46
C ARG A 90 20.01 -26.43 13.00
N ARG A 91 18.71 -26.57 12.70
CA ARG A 91 18.16 -27.81 12.13
C ARG A 91 18.78 -28.08 10.76
N TYR A 92 18.84 -27.07 9.89
CA TYR A 92 19.49 -27.17 8.59
C TYR A 92 20.96 -27.60 8.70
N GLU A 93 21.73 -26.96 9.59
CA GLU A 93 23.15 -27.28 9.81
C GLU A 93 23.35 -28.71 10.38
N ARG A 94 22.38 -29.21 11.16
CA ARG A 94 22.44 -30.53 11.80
C ARG A 94 21.99 -31.67 10.89
N ASP A 95 20.83 -31.49 10.24
CA ASP A 95 20.09 -32.55 9.55
C ASP A 95 20.16 -32.43 8.02
N GLY A 96 20.58 -31.28 7.50
CA GLY A 96 20.61 -30.96 6.07
C GLY A 96 19.28 -30.45 5.50
N LEU A 97 19.31 -30.04 4.23
CA LEU A 97 18.18 -29.38 3.56
C LEU A 97 16.91 -30.23 3.50
N ALA A 98 17.02 -31.47 3.01
CA ALA A 98 15.86 -32.33 2.77
C ALA A 98 15.02 -32.56 4.04
N GLU A 99 15.69 -32.94 5.14
CA GLU A 99 15.06 -33.17 6.46
C GLU A 99 14.53 -31.90 7.13
N THR A 100 15.03 -30.73 6.71
CA THR A 100 14.60 -29.43 7.21
C THR A 100 13.35 -28.97 6.47
N VAL A 101 13.35 -29.07 5.13
CA VAL A 101 12.21 -28.76 4.27
C VAL A 101 11.03 -29.67 4.57
N GLU A 102 11.26 -30.99 4.73
CA GLU A 102 10.20 -31.94 5.08
C GLU A 102 9.50 -31.54 6.38
N TYR A 103 10.28 -31.12 7.40
CA TYR A 103 9.72 -30.69 8.67
C TYR A 103 8.98 -29.37 8.58
N TYR A 104 9.54 -28.33 7.95
CA TYR A 104 8.87 -27.03 7.86
C TYR A 104 7.66 -26.99 6.91
N ASN A 105 7.36 -28.12 6.25
CA ASN A 105 6.12 -28.37 5.53
C ASN A 105 5.14 -29.28 6.31
N SER A 106 5.42 -29.56 7.59
CA SER A 106 4.59 -30.41 8.45
C SER A 106 3.84 -29.61 9.53
N ALA A 107 2.77 -30.19 10.08
CA ALA A 107 1.91 -29.52 11.06
C ALA A 107 2.58 -29.25 12.41
N GLU A 108 3.69 -29.95 12.69
CA GLU A 108 4.47 -29.85 13.91
C GLU A 108 5.50 -28.70 13.89
N SER A 109 5.52 -27.90 12.81
CA SER A 109 6.59 -26.93 12.55
C SER A 109 6.25 -25.47 12.85
N TRP A 110 5.04 -25.20 13.36
CA TRP A 110 4.59 -23.87 13.72
C TRP A 110 4.03 -23.80 15.14
N GLU A 111 4.17 -22.64 15.77
CA GLU A 111 3.66 -22.35 17.10
C GLU A 111 2.85 -21.06 17.06
N GLY A 112 1.52 -21.17 17.23
CA GLY A 112 0.61 -20.03 17.10
C GLY A 112 0.71 -19.36 15.72
N GLN A 113 1.28 -18.15 15.71
CA GLN A 113 1.51 -17.35 14.51
C GLN A 113 2.90 -17.54 13.89
N TRP A 114 3.86 -18.11 14.61
CA TRP A 114 5.22 -18.31 14.13
C TRP A 114 5.34 -19.57 13.29
N TYR A 115 5.81 -19.40 12.06
CA TYR A 115 6.12 -20.48 11.13
C TYR A 115 7.33 -20.07 10.29
N VAL A 116 8.15 -21.05 9.92
CA VAL A 116 9.29 -20.79 9.05
C VAL A 116 8.88 -20.89 7.60
N PHE A 117 9.38 -19.95 6.80
CA PHE A 117 9.46 -20.09 5.35
C PHE A 117 10.93 -20.21 4.94
N ILE A 118 11.18 -21.06 3.93
CA ILE A 118 12.50 -21.26 3.33
C ILE A 118 12.40 -20.98 1.84
N ILE A 119 13.28 -20.12 1.36
CA ILE A 119 13.41 -19.76 -0.06
C ILE A 119 14.77 -20.28 -0.54
N ASP A 120 14.80 -20.91 -1.71
CA ASP A 120 16.04 -21.42 -2.29
C ASP A 120 16.86 -20.34 -3.02
N GLU A 121 17.99 -20.77 -3.60
CA GLU A 121 18.94 -19.90 -4.29
C GLU A 121 18.34 -19.24 -5.55
N ASP A 122 17.33 -19.87 -6.13
CA ASP A 122 16.61 -19.39 -7.31
C ASP A 122 15.40 -18.52 -6.93
N GLY A 123 15.22 -18.18 -5.65
CA GLY A 123 14.11 -17.35 -5.18
C GLY A 123 12.78 -18.09 -5.07
N VAL A 124 12.77 -19.42 -5.12
CA VAL A 124 11.56 -20.24 -5.03
C VAL A 124 11.28 -20.65 -3.58
N THR A 125 10.03 -20.54 -3.16
CA THR A 125 9.61 -20.98 -1.83
C THR A 125 9.56 -22.50 -1.75
N ILE A 126 10.42 -23.10 -0.92
CA ILE A 126 10.54 -24.56 -0.76
C ILE A 126 9.99 -25.07 0.57
N ALA A 127 9.81 -24.20 1.57
CA ALA A 127 9.06 -24.52 2.78
C ALA A 127 8.18 -23.35 3.20
N ASN A 128 6.95 -23.63 3.62
CA ASN A 128 6.00 -22.63 4.12
C ASN A 128 4.80 -23.32 4.80
N ARG A 129 4.24 -22.70 5.84
CA ARG A 129 2.96 -23.14 6.42
C ARG A 129 1.81 -23.06 5.42
N ASN A 130 1.83 -22.07 4.51
CA ASN A 130 0.84 -21.96 3.45
C ASN A 130 1.29 -22.81 2.24
N PRO A 131 0.64 -23.96 1.96
CA PRO A 131 1.03 -24.83 0.87
C PRO A 131 0.87 -24.19 -0.51
N ASP A 132 0.00 -23.18 -0.65
CA ASP A 132 -0.22 -22.48 -1.92
C ASP A 132 0.99 -21.65 -2.36
N LEU A 133 1.93 -21.37 -1.45
CA LEU A 133 3.16 -20.65 -1.75
C LEU A 133 4.30 -21.57 -2.21
N LEU A 134 4.18 -22.89 -2.00
CA LEU A 134 5.26 -23.83 -2.33
C LEU A 134 5.46 -23.92 -3.84
N GLY A 135 6.71 -23.78 -4.28
CA GLY A 135 7.10 -23.78 -5.69
C GLY A 135 6.88 -22.46 -6.42
N LEU A 136 6.34 -21.42 -5.76
CA LEU A 136 6.24 -20.08 -6.34
C LEU A 136 7.56 -19.33 -6.22
N HIS A 137 7.92 -18.63 -7.29
CA HIS A 137 9.00 -17.65 -7.26
C HIS A 137 8.56 -16.42 -6.45
N ASN A 138 9.44 -15.87 -5.63
CA ASN A 138 9.09 -14.78 -4.71
C ASN A 138 8.75 -13.46 -5.42
N ASP A 139 9.16 -13.28 -6.68
CA ASP A 139 8.71 -12.14 -7.49
C ASP A 139 7.20 -12.18 -7.78
N ASP A 140 6.58 -13.36 -7.72
CA ASP A 140 5.14 -13.56 -7.97
C ASP A 140 4.32 -13.56 -6.66
N ILE A 141 4.95 -13.42 -5.50
CA ILE A 141 4.28 -13.42 -4.19
C ILE A 141 3.99 -11.99 -3.77
N ASN A 142 2.72 -11.59 -3.93
CA ASN A 142 2.21 -10.30 -3.48
C ASN A 142 1.43 -10.43 -2.16
N GLY A 143 1.41 -9.35 -1.39
CA GLY A 143 0.52 -9.15 -0.26
C GLY A 143 -0.95 -8.97 -0.70
N PRO A 144 -1.88 -8.97 0.26
CA PRO A 144 -3.32 -8.88 -0.03
C PRO A 144 -3.75 -7.57 -0.70
N ASP A 145 -2.92 -6.53 -0.64
CA ASP A 145 -3.11 -5.23 -1.29
C ASP A 145 -2.23 -5.04 -2.53
N GLY A 146 -1.65 -6.12 -3.07
CA GLY A 146 -0.76 -6.06 -4.23
C GLY A 146 0.68 -5.65 -3.92
N TYR A 147 1.03 -5.36 -2.66
CA TYR A 147 2.40 -5.03 -2.25
C TYR A 147 3.37 -6.17 -2.60
N PRO A 148 4.55 -5.92 -3.20
CA PRO A 148 5.46 -6.98 -3.67
C PRO A 148 6.25 -7.64 -2.52
N ALA A 149 5.54 -8.26 -1.58
CA ALA A 149 6.07 -8.78 -0.33
C ALA A 149 7.23 -9.77 -0.52
N GLY A 150 7.12 -10.71 -1.47
CA GLY A 150 8.17 -11.69 -1.73
C GLY A 150 9.47 -11.04 -2.22
N ARG A 151 9.38 -10.05 -3.12
CA ARG A 151 10.55 -9.28 -3.60
C ARG A 151 11.25 -8.58 -2.45
N VAL A 152 10.50 -7.92 -1.57
CA VAL A 152 11.05 -7.21 -0.40
C VAL A 152 11.72 -8.19 0.55
N VAL A 153 11.09 -9.33 0.85
CA VAL A 153 11.67 -10.39 1.70
C VAL A 153 13.01 -10.90 1.16
N VAL A 154 13.08 -11.22 -0.14
CA VAL A 154 14.29 -11.75 -0.77
C VAL A 154 15.42 -10.71 -0.78
N ALA A 155 15.09 -9.47 -1.09
CA ALA A 155 16.05 -8.37 -1.17
C ALA A 155 16.57 -7.95 0.21
N ALA A 156 15.72 -7.95 1.25
CA ALA A 156 16.10 -7.58 2.61
C ALA A 156 16.99 -8.62 3.28
N ALA A 157 16.87 -9.90 2.91
CA ALA A 157 17.60 -10.99 3.56
C ALA A 157 19.11 -10.74 3.61
N SER A 158 19.73 -10.98 4.77
CA SER A 158 21.16 -10.75 4.98
C SER A 158 21.80 -11.90 5.78
N ALA A 159 23.12 -12.05 5.70
CA ALA A 159 23.84 -13.09 6.44
C ALA A 159 23.80 -12.90 7.97
N VAL A 160 23.60 -11.66 8.43
CA VAL A 160 23.46 -11.31 9.85
C VAL A 160 21.99 -11.20 10.28
N GLY A 161 21.08 -11.39 9.33
CA GLY A 161 19.64 -11.19 9.47
C GLY A 161 19.21 -9.75 9.24
N ALA A 162 17.94 -9.57 8.88
CA ALA A 162 17.29 -8.28 8.70
C ALA A 162 15.82 -8.37 9.11
N TRP A 163 15.28 -7.26 9.63
CA TRP A 163 13.84 -7.08 9.79
C TRP A 163 13.25 -6.55 8.50
N VAL A 164 12.06 -7.02 8.15
CA VAL A 164 11.28 -6.53 7.03
C VAL A 164 9.79 -6.54 7.41
N ASP A 165 9.15 -5.40 7.18
CA ASP A 165 7.75 -5.18 7.51
C ASP A 165 6.90 -5.11 6.23
N TYR A 166 5.81 -5.88 6.20
CA TYR A 166 4.91 -5.93 5.05
C TYR A 166 3.53 -6.42 5.46
N GLN A 167 2.50 -6.11 4.69
CA GLN A 167 1.17 -6.64 4.97
C GLN A 167 1.03 -8.05 4.38
N PHE A 168 0.49 -8.98 5.17
CA PHE A 168 0.27 -10.35 4.72
C PHE A 168 -0.93 -10.98 5.44
N ASN A 169 -1.47 -12.07 4.89
CA ASN A 169 -2.58 -12.77 5.54
C ASN A 169 -2.05 -13.56 6.75
N ASN A 170 -2.54 -13.23 7.94
CA ASN A 170 -2.22 -13.98 9.15
C ASN A 170 -2.91 -15.36 9.09
N PRO A 171 -2.17 -16.48 9.11
CA PRO A 171 -2.76 -17.81 9.01
C PRO A 171 -3.57 -18.22 10.25
N ALA A 172 -3.49 -17.48 11.36
CA ALA A 172 -4.30 -17.71 12.56
C ALA A 172 -5.67 -17.03 12.50
N THR A 173 -5.76 -15.83 11.90
CA THR A 173 -6.99 -15.02 11.85
C THR A 173 -7.65 -15.01 10.47
N GLY A 174 -6.87 -15.29 9.41
CA GLY A 174 -7.25 -15.13 8.02
C GLY A 174 -7.32 -13.66 7.55
N GLN A 175 -6.93 -12.70 8.39
CA GLN A 175 -7.00 -11.27 8.08
C GLN A 175 -5.67 -10.74 7.54
N ALA A 176 -5.75 -9.66 6.78
CA ALA A 176 -4.59 -8.93 6.29
C ALA A 176 -4.02 -8.05 7.41
N GLU A 177 -2.87 -8.42 7.95
CA GLU A 177 -2.22 -7.81 9.11
C GLU A 177 -0.79 -7.39 8.77
N ILE A 178 -0.18 -6.50 9.57
CA ILE A 178 1.23 -6.14 9.40
C ILE A 178 2.06 -7.29 9.94
N LYS A 179 2.91 -7.86 9.09
CA LYS A 179 3.84 -8.92 9.45
C LYS A 179 5.25 -8.35 9.60
N HIS A 180 5.85 -8.61 10.75
CA HIS A 180 7.23 -8.27 11.05
C HIS A 180 8.09 -9.53 10.93
N SER A 181 8.87 -9.64 9.86
CA SER A 181 9.65 -10.85 9.58
C SER A 181 11.13 -10.64 9.80
N TRP A 182 11.76 -11.61 10.48
CA TRP A 182 13.22 -11.72 10.55
C TRP A 182 13.68 -12.68 9.45
N VAL A 183 14.57 -12.22 8.57
CA VAL A 183 15.03 -12.97 7.40
C VAL A 183 16.55 -13.11 7.39
N VAL A 184 17.05 -14.33 7.32
CA VAL A 184 18.49 -14.66 7.36
C VAL A 184 18.88 -15.45 6.13
N ARG A 185 19.91 -14.99 5.40
CA ARG A 185 20.53 -15.73 4.30
C ARG A 185 21.63 -16.65 4.83
N ARG A 186 21.57 -17.93 4.50
CA ARG A 186 22.56 -18.95 4.88
C ARG A 186 22.70 -19.98 3.76
N ASP A 187 23.93 -20.15 3.28
CA ASP A 187 24.27 -21.13 2.22
C ASP A 187 23.35 -21.04 1.00
N GLY A 188 23.13 -19.81 0.51
CA GLY A 188 22.25 -19.52 -0.62
C GLY A 188 20.75 -19.49 -0.30
N LEU A 189 20.33 -20.15 0.77
CA LEU A 189 18.94 -20.20 1.23
C LEU A 189 18.57 -18.97 2.07
N ILE A 190 17.28 -18.63 2.10
CA ILE A 190 16.72 -17.63 3.02
C ILE A 190 15.78 -18.32 3.98
N PHE A 191 16.04 -18.16 5.27
CA PHE A 191 15.18 -18.61 6.36
C PHE A 191 14.48 -17.42 6.96
N GLY A 192 13.16 -17.48 7.12
CA GLY A 192 12.43 -16.41 7.79
C GLY A 192 11.22 -16.87 8.57
N SER A 193 10.83 -16.07 9.55
CA SER A 193 9.62 -16.20 10.35
C SER A 193 9.21 -14.80 10.82
N GLY A 194 8.00 -14.65 11.33
CA GLY A 194 7.52 -13.36 11.83
C GLY A 194 6.31 -13.48 12.74
N TRP A 195 5.97 -12.36 13.37
CA TRP A 195 4.70 -12.17 14.07
C TRP A 195 3.84 -11.15 13.33
N TYR A 196 2.57 -11.09 13.70
CA TYR A 196 1.58 -10.20 13.13
C TYR A 196 1.08 -9.18 14.16
N GLU A 197 0.80 -7.98 13.68
CA GLU A 197 0.13 -6.91 14.38
C GLU A 197 -1.07 -6.42 13.55
N ASP A 198 -2.16 -6.07 14.24
CA ASP A 198 -3.36 -5.55 13.60
C ASP A 198 -3.02 -4.33 12.73
N ALA A 199 -3.41 -4.38 11.45
CA ALA A 199 -3.32 -3.20 10.60
C ALA A 199 -4.34 -2.14 11.07
N PRO A 200 -4.01 -0.84 11.04
CA PRO A 200 -4.98 0.20 11.40
C PRO A 200 -6.24 0.12 10.54
N SER A 201 -7.41 0.36 11.14
CA SER A 201 -8.68 0.28 10.41
C SER A 201 -8.81 1.40 9.37
N LYS A 202 -9.08 1.03 8.11
CA LYS A 202 -9.44 1.96 7.03
C LYS A 202 -10.66 2.83 7.35
N ILE A 203 -11.60 2.32 8.14
CA ILE A 203 -12.87 3.00 8.45
C ILE A 203 -12.76 3.77 9.76
N HIS A 204 -12.25 3.12 10.82
CA HIS A 204 -12.26 3.69 12.17
C HIS A 204 -10.98 4.46 12.52
N ALA A 205 -9.90 4.29 11.76
CA ALA A 205 -8.60 4.94 11.97
C ALA A 205 -7.88 5.27 10.64
N PRO A 206 -8.53 5.96 9.68
CA PRO A 206 -7.99 6.20 8.34
C PRO A 206 -6.66 6.96 8.35
N GLY A 207 -6.45 7.85 9.32
CA GLY A 207 -5.18 8.55 9.51
C GLY A 207 -4.02 7.62 9.84
N ALA A 208 -4.22 6.70 10.79
CA ALA A 208 -3.20 5.71 11.15
C ALA A 208 -2.95 4.71 10.01
N PHE A 209 -4.00 4.31 9.27
CA PHE A 209 -3.83 3.47 8.08
C PHE A 209 -3.00 4.20 7.01
N THR A 210 -3.25 5.49 6.79
CA THR A 210 -2.47 6.31 5.85
C THR A 210 -0.98 6.36 6.24
N GLN A 211 -0.68 6.53 7.53
CA GLN A 211 0.72 6.51 8.00
C GLN A 211 1.38 5.15 7.76
N SER A 212 0.68 4.06 8.07
CA SER A 212 1.16 2.69 7.78
C SER A 212 1.38 2.47 6.28
N TYR A 213 0.49 2.98 5.43
CA TYR A 213 0.63 2.90 3.97
C TYR A 213 1.90 3.62 3.47
N VAL A 214 2.19 4.82 4.00
CA VAL A 214 3.42 5.57 3.66
C VAL A 214 4.68 4.87 4.21
N GLU A 215 4.63 4.28 5.40
CA GLU A 215 5.78 3.55 5.96
C GLU A 215 6.14 2.32 5.10
N ARG A 216 5.14 1.59 4.60
CA ARG A 216 5.39 0.47 3.66
C ARG A 216 6.03 0.94 2.36
N ALA A 217 5.66 2.13 1.86
CA ALA A 217 6.31 2.71 0.69
C ALA A 217 7.79 3.06 0.95
N LEU A 218 8.08 3.57 2.15
CA LEU A 218 9.46 3.84 2.57
C LEU A 218 10.25 2.55 2.73
N GLU A 219 9.63 1.48 3.25
CA GLU A 219 10.27 0.17 3.35
C GLU A 219 10.62 -0.39 1.96
N LEU A 220 9.67 -0.33 1.02
CA LEU A 220 9.92 -0.70 -0.38
C LEU A 220 11.10 0.10 -0.98
N TYR A 221 11.17 1.41 -0.70
CA TYR A 221 12.25 2.27 -1.16
C TYR A 221 13.61 1.90 -0.54
N ARG A 222 13.65 1.62 0.77
CA ARG A 222 14.88 1.23 1.46
C ARG A 222 15.41 -0.12 0.96
N VAL A 223 14.51 -1.05 0.66
CA VAL A 223 14.87 -2.43 0.32
C VAL A 223 15.11 -2.63 -1.18
N LEU A 224 14.23 -2.13 -2.05
CA LEU A 224 14.32 -2.32 -3.50
C LEU A 224 14.88 -1.10 -4.25
N GLY A 225 14.95 0.04 -3.59
CA GLY A 225 15.44 1.28 -4.18
C GLY A 225 14.38 2.05 -4.97
N ARG A 226 14.82 3.21 -5.46
CA ARG A 226 14.00 4.21 -6.16
C ARG A 226 13.21 3.64 -7.34
N ASP A 227 13.91 3.04 -8.29
CA ASP A 227 13.30 2.68 -9.58
C ASP A 227 12.19 1.64 -9.41
N ALA A 228 12.44 0.60 -8.61
CA ALA A 228 11.44 -0.42 -8.31
C ALA A 228 10.23 0.13 -7.53
N THR A 229 10.47 1.09 -6.62
CA THR A 229 9.39 1.76 -5.88
C THR A 229 8.54 2.61 -6.80
N PHE A 230 9.17 3.38 -7.71
CA PHE A 230 8.45 4.24 -8.65
C PHE A 230 7.67 3.43 -9.68
N GLU A 231 8.23 2.31 -10.14
CA GLU A 231 7.55 1.36 -11.02
C GLU A 231 6.28 0.81 -10.35
N TYR A 232 6.40 0.28 -9.13
CA TYR A 232 5.25 -0.28 -8.41
C TYR A 232 4.18 0.77 -8.11
N TYR A 233 4.55 1.93 -7.54
CA TYR A 233 3.55 2.93 -7.13
C TYR A 233 2.97 3.78 -8.28
N ASN A 234 3.46 3.62 -9.51
CA ASN A 234 2.78 4.12 -10.71
C ASN A 234 1.95 3.03 -11.41
N SER A 235 1.78 1.86 -10.79
CA SER A 235 0.95 0.77 -11.31
C SER A 235 -0.43 0.75 -10.62
N PRO A 236 -1.50 0.33 -11.34
CA PRO A 236 -2.83 0.16 -10.74
C PRO A 236 -2.85 -0.79 -9.54
N GLN A 237 -1.95 -1.77 -9.50
CA GLN A 237 -1.81 -2.74 -8.43
C GLN A 237 -1.40 -2.11 -7.09
N SER A 238 -0.86 -0.89 -7.10
CA SER A 238 -0.51 -0.18 -5.87
C SER A 238 -1.70 0.53 -5.22
N ILE A 239 -2.82 0.72 -5.94
CA ILE A 239 -3.97 1.48 -5.45
C ILE A 239 -4.82 0.59 -4.55
N ASP A 240 -5.11 1.08 -3.34
CA ASP A 240 -5.95 0.40 -2.37
C ASP A 240 -7.17 1.28 -2.03
N GLY A 241 -8.23 1.15 -2.84
CA GLY A 241 -9.41 2.03 -2.75
C GLY A 241 -9.02 3.50 -2.93
N GLN A 242 -9.28 4.33 -1.93
CA GLN A 242 -8.89 5.75 -1.94
C GLN A 242 -7.40 6.00 -1.65
N TRP A 243 -6.65 5.00 -1.18
CA TRP A 243 -5.24 5.14 -0.84
C TRP A 243 -4.36 4.85 -2.04
N TYR A 244 -3.57 5.86 -2.42
CA TYR A 244 -2.53 5.78 -3.43
C TYR A 244 -1.34 6.59 -2.95
N LEU A 245 -0.15 6.22 -3.40
CA LEU A 245 1.05 6.99 -3.11
C LEU A 245 1.22 8.13 -4.12
N PHE A 246 1.68 9.27 -3.64
CA PHE A 246 2.34 10.28 -4.43
C PHE A 246 3.76 10.50 -3.90
N ILE A 247 4.71 10.73 -4.81
CA ILE A 247 6.08 11.11 -4.45
C ILE A 247 6.44 12.37 -5.21
N HIS A 248 6.91 13.37 -4.47
CA HIS A 248 7.47 14.59 -5.03
C HIS A 248 8.97 14.68 -4.72
N SER A 249 9.76 15.25 -5.61
CA SER A 249 11.06 15.80 -5.19
C SER A 249 10.85 17.06 -4.35
N VAL A 250 11.87 17.42 -3.59
CA VAL A 250 11.86 18.62 -2.73
C VAL A 250 11.77 19.95 -3.50
N ASP A 251 11.94 19.93 -4.82
CA ASP A 251 11.70 21.09 -5.70
C ASP A 251 10.26 21.15 -6.24
N GLY A 252 9.40 20.21 -5.86
CA GLY A 252 8.01 20.13 -6.29
C GLY A 252 7.73 19.28 -7.52
N THR A 253 8.73 18.63 -8.14
CA THR A 253 8.48 17.76 -9.30
C THR A 253 7.69 16.52 -8.90
N ARG A 254 6.62 16.20 -9.63
CA ARG A 254 5.80 14.99 -9.44
C ARG A 254 6.50 13.78 -10.05
N LEU A 255 6.83 12.80 -9.22
CA LEU A 255 7.58 11.60 -9.61
C LEU A 255 6.74 10.33 -9.59
N VAL A 256 5.79 10.27 -8.66
CA VAL A 256 4.82 9.18 -8.53
C VAL A 256 3.45 9.77 -8.23
N ASN A 257 2.41 9.20 -8.84
CA ASN A 257 1.02 9.45 -8.46
C ASN A 257 0.16 8.26 -8.90
N GLY A 258 -0.09 7.30 -8.00
CA GLY A 258 -0.78 6.06 -8.36
C GLY A 258 -2.16 6.28 -9.00
N ALA A 259 -2.93 7.26 -8.52
CA ALA A 259 -4.28 7.55 -9.04
C ALA A 259 -4.31 8.36 -10.35
N ARG A 260 -3.17 8.87 -10.83
CA ARG A 260 -3.09 9.72 -12.04
C ARG A 260 -1.84 9.42 -12.89
N ALA A 261 -1.26 8.23 -12.76
CA ALA A 261 0.01 7.89 -13.43
C ALA A 261 -0.12 7.84 -14.96
N ASP A 262 -1.32 7.58 -15.46
CA ASP A 262 -1.69 7.52 -16.87
C ASP A 262 -1.99 8.88 -17.51
N ARG A 263 -2.15 9.94 -16.70
CA ARG A 263 -2.48 11.29 -17.21
C ARG A 263 -1.28 11.92 -17.92
N PRO A 264 -1.37 12.22 -19.23
CA PRO A 264 -0.27 12.82 -19.98
C PRO A 264 0.20 14.14 -19.35
N GLY A 265 1.52 14.29 -19.19
CA GLY A 265 2.12 15.51 -18.63
C GLY A 265 1.96 15.70 -17.12
N TRP A 266 1.27 14.81 -16.41
CA TRP A 266 1.13 14.90 -14.95
C TRP A 266 2.44 14.57 -14.22
N LEU A 267 3.03 13.40 -14.52
CA LEU A 267 4.36 13.07 -14.03
C LEU A 267 5.40 13.96 -14.73
N GLY A 268 6.36 14.48 -13.96
CA GLY A 268 7.35 15.47 -14.42
C GLY A 268 6.88 16.92 -14.33
N SER A 269 5.59 17.19 -14.14
CA SER A 269 5.10 18.54 -13.81
C SER A 269 5.56 18.97 -12.41
N ASN A 270 5.53 20.28 -12.15
CA ASN A 270 5.96 20.84 -10.87
C ASN A 270 4.77 21.39 -10.08
N LEU A 271 4.71 21.15 -8.77
CA LEU A 271 3.68 21.66 -7.86
C LEU A 271 3.59 23.20 -7.91
N HIS A 272 4.71 23.91 -8.09
CA HIS A 272 4.68 25.36 -8.25
C HIS A 272 3.75 25.78 -9.41
N GLY A 273 2.69 26.51 -9.06
CA GLY A 273 1.67 26.96 -10.01
C GLY A 273 0.61 25.93 -10.39
N THR A 274 0.70 24.68 -9.89
CA THR A 274 -0.29 23.62 -10.17
C THR A 274 -0.78 22.89 -8.91
N GLY A 275 -0.19 23.16 -7.74
CA GLY A 275 -0.60 22.67 -6.44
C GLY A 275 -1.65 23.57 -5.79
N VAL A 276 -2.61 24.04 -6.57
CA VAL A 276 -3.73 24.87 -6.12
C VAL A 276 -5.00 24.04 -6.23
N ASP A 277 -5.73 23.89 -5.14
CA ASP A 277 -6.99 23.16 -5.17
C ASP A 277 -8.16 24.01 -5.69
N VAL A 278 -9.33 23.38 -5.83
CA VAL A 278 -10.55 24.01 -6.33
C VAL A 278 -11.10 25.11 -5.42
N THR A 279 -10.67 25.19 -4.16
CA THR A 279 -10.99 26.31 -3.27
C THR A 279 -10.09 27.52 -3.54
N GLY A 280 -8.95 27.32 -4.21
CA GLY A 280 -7.90 28.32 -4.43
C GLY A 280 -6.78 28.24 -3.41
N TYR A 281 -6.78 27.21 -2.56
CA TYR A 281 -5.71 26.99 -1.59
C TYR A 281 -4.50 26.36 -2.30
N ASP A 282 -3.37 27.08 -2.27
CA ASP A 282 -2.08 26.61 -2.76
C ASP A 282 -1.39 25.76 -1.69
N TYR A 283 -1.53 24.44 -1.78
CA TYR A 283 -0.93 23.49 -0.85
C TYR A 283 0.55 23.22 -1.16
N THR A 284 1.14 23.87 -2.17
CA THR A 284 2.55 23.67 -2.56
C THR A 284 3.50 24.04 -1.44
N ALA A 285 3.32 25.22 -0.84
CA ALA A 285 4.21 25.71 0.20
C ALA A 285 4.21 24.78 1.43
N ASP A 286 3.03 24.36 1.87
CA ASP A 286 2.87 23.49 3.03
C ASP A 286 3.41 22.07 2.75
N THR A 287 3.25 21.58 1.52
CA THR A 287 3.85 20.31 1.07
C THR A 287 5.37 20.36 1.12
N LEU A 288 5.99 21.40 0.55
CA LEU A 288 7.44 21.53 0.44
C LEU A 288 8.12 21.96 1.75
N ALA A 289 7.35 22.51 2.70
CA ALA A 289 7.82 22.88 4.03
C ALA A 289 8.01 21.66 4.97
N ILE A 290 7.58 20.46 4.59
CA ILE A 290 7.76 19.25 5.41
C ILE A 290 9.26 18.90 5.52
N GLU A 291 9.83 19.06 6.72
CA GLU A 291 11.23 18.74 6.99
C GLU A 291 11.47 17.26 7.33
N THR A 292 10.56 16.65 8.09
CA THR A 292 10.63 15.25 8.51
C THR A 292 9.36 14.50 8.15
N SER A 293 8.23 14.90 8.72
CA SER A 293 6.91 14.37 8.41
C SER A 293 5.80 15.31 8.88
N GLY A 294 4.63 15.26 8.26
CA GLY A 294 3.49 16.06 8.71
C GLY A 294 2.21 15.85 7.90
N TRP A 295 1.12 16.41 8.42
CA TRP A 295 -0.18 16.40 7.76
C TRP A 295 -0.42 17.72 7.00
N ILE A 296 -0.97 17.61 5.80
CA ILE A 296 -1.57 18.72 5.06
C ILE A 296 -2.98 18.34 4.65
N SER A 297 -3.85 19.32 4.43
CA SER A 297 -5.23 19.09 3.99
C SER A 297 -5.61 20.05 2.88
N TYR A 298 -6.16 19.51 1.80
CA TYR A 298 -6.57 20.26 0.61
C TYR A 298 -7.76 19.54 -0.05
N VAL A 299 -8.49 20.22 -0.93
CA VAL A 299 -9.61 19.60 -1.65
C VAL A 299 -9.08 18.91 -2.91
N PHE A 300 -9.38 17.63 -3.09
CA PHE A 300 -8.87 16.86 -4.23
C PHE A 300 -9.88 15.81 -4.70
N PRO A 301 -9.83 15.39 -5.98
CA PRO A 301 -10.66 14.30 -6.46
C PRO A 301 -10.37 12.99 -5.74
N ASN A 302 -11.44 12.33 -5.28
CA ASN A 302 -11.36 11.01 -4.67
C ASN A 302 -11.51 9.92 -5.76
N PRO A 303 -10.46 9.10 -6.02
CA PRO A 303 -10.52 8.06 -7.05
C PRO A 303 -11.55 6.95 -6.74
N ASP A 304 -11.98 6.79 -5.49
CA ASP A 304 -12.94 5.78 -5.06
C ASP A 304 -14.40 6.27 -5.07
N ALA A 305 -14.62 7.55 -5.37
CA ALA A 305 -15.94 8.19 -5.32
C ALA A 305 -16.25 8.96 -6.60
N GLU A 306 -16.06 8.30 -7.76
CA GLU A 306 -16.30 8.86 -9.10
C GLU A 306 -15.63 10.23 -9.32
N LEU A 307 -14.46 10.45 -8.71
CA LEU A 307 -13.70 11.70 -8.75
C LEU A 307 -14.39 12.92 -8.11
N SER A 308 -15.37 12.69 -7.22
CA SER A 308 -15.91 13.76 -6.36
C SER A 308 -14.80 14.48 -5.59
N TYR A 309 -14.87 15.81 -5.57
CA TYR A 309 -13.90 16.64 -4.86
C TYR A 309 -14.20 16.61 -3.37
N GLN A 310 -13.31 15.99 -2.60
CA GLN A 310 -13.43 15.85 -1.16
C GLN A 310 -12.21 16.44 -0.46
N ARG A 311 -12.37 16.82 0.81
CA ARG A 311 -11.22 17.21 1.63
C ARG A 311 -10.33 15.99 1.85
N LYS A 312 -9.12 16.05 1.31
CA LYS A 312 -8.09 15.02 1.47
C LYS A 312 -7.14 15.42 2.58
N HIS A 313 -6.92 14.52 3.53
CA HIS A 313 -5.90 14.65 4.57
C HIS A 313 -4.71 13.78 4.18
N SER A 314 -3.58 14.39 3.85
CA SER A 314 -2.38 13.68 3.40
C SER A 314 -1.29 13.68 4.47
N TRP A 315 -0.75 12.51 4.77
CA TRP A 315 0.46 12.35 5.58
C TRP A 315 1.67 12.29 4.66
N LEU A 316 2.69 13.07 4.95
CA LEU A 316 3.93 13.12 4.18
C LEU A 316 5.12 12.79 5.06
N VAL A 317 6.11 12.10 4.49
CA VAL A 317 7.41 11.84 5.10
C VAL A 317 8.51 12.22 4.11
N ARG A 318 9.50 12.99 4.58
CA ARG A 318 10.68 13.34 3.80
C ARG A 318 11.75 12.26 3.97
N HIS A 319 12.22 11.70 2.88
CA HIS A 319 13.30 10.71 2.86
C HIS A 319 14.12 10.85 1.57
N ASP A 320 15.44 10.90 1.68
CA ASP A 320 16.37 10.91 0.53
C ASP A 320 16.07 11.97 -0.55
N GLY A 321 15.74 13.20 -0.12
CA GLY A 321 15.40 14.29 -1.05
C GLY A 321 14.04 14.17 -1.73
N LEU A 322 13.20 13.23 -1.27
CA LEU A 322 11.84 12.98 -1.74
C LEU A 322 10.83 13.20 -0.61
N LEU A 323 9.59 13.49 -1.00
CA LEU A 323 8.42 13.60 -0.14
C LEU A 323 7.46 12.47 -0.52
N PHE A 324 7.37 11.45 0.32
CA PHE A 324 6.43 10.34 0.19
C PHE A 324 5.12 10.72 0.86
N GLY A 325 4.00 10.61 0.16
CA GLY A 325 2.72 10.92 0.77
C GLY A 325 1.57 10.06 0.26
N SER A 326 0.59 9.88 1.14
CA SER A 326 -0.71 9.27 0.85
C SER A 326 -1.76 10.00 1.68
N GLY A 327 -3.04 9.79 1.40
CA GLY A 327 -4.09 10.47 2.15
C GLY A 327 -5.41 9.72 2.15
N TRP A 328 -6.28 10.13 3.07
CA TRP A 328 -7.66 9.69 3.15
C TRP A 328 -8.60 10.89 2.93
N TYR A 329 -9.84 10.62 2.52
CA TYR A 329 -10.81 11.65 2.20
C TYR A 329 -11.93 11.70 3.24
N ASP A 330 -12.31 12.92 3.64
CA ASP A 330 -13.47 13.14 4.50
C ASP A 330 -14.77 12.96 3.68
N ARG A 331 -15.45 11.84 3.93
CA ARG A 331 -16.71 11.49 3.25
C ARG A 331 -17.90 12.35 3.66
N ASN A 332 -17.78 13.11 4.76
CA ASN A 332 -18.81 14.04 5.19
C ASN A 332 -18.58 15.45 4.64
N TYR A 333 -17.57 15.62 3.77
CA TYR A 333 -17.28 16.90 3.14
C TYR A 333 -18.17 17.09 1.91
N ASP A 334 -19.23 17.88 2.07
CA ASP A 334 -20.02 18.41 0.96
C ASP A 334 -19.44 19.74 0.48
N LEU A 335 -18.77 19.71 -0.67
CA LEU A 335 -18.18 20.91 -1.27
C LEU A 335 -19.25 21.86 -1.81
N ALA A 336 -20.36 21.34 -2.33
CA ALA A 336 -21.44 22.14 -2.92
C ALA A 336 -22.12 22.98 -1.84
N GLU A 337 -22.38 22.40 -0.66
CA GLU A 337 -22.98 23.12 0.47
C GLU A 337 -22.01 24.14 1.09
N GLN A 338 -20.73 23.78 1.25
CA GLN A 338 -19.77 24.59 2.00
C GLN A 338 -19.12 25.71 1.19
N ASP A 339 -18.88 25.48 -0.10
CA ASP A 339 -18.25 26.44 -1.00
C ASP A 339 -18.77 26.24 -2.44
N PRO A 340 -19.98 26.73 -2.76
CA PRO A 340 -20.59 26.68 -4.09
C PRO A 340 -19.65 27.14 -5.21
N ALA A 341 -18.82 28.15 -4.94
CA ALA A 341 -17.87 28.69 -5.89
C ALA A 341 -16.70 27.72 -6.17
N ALA A 342 -16.20 27.02 -5.15
CA ALA A 342 -15.22 25.95 -5.32
C ALA A 342 -15.83 24.71 -5.99
N TYR A 343 -17.07 24.35 -5.67
CA TYR A 343 -17.78 23.27 -6.36
C TYR A 343 -17.96 23.56 -7.85
N THR A 344 -18.33 24.81 -8.21
CA THR A 344 -18.37 25.25 -9.60
C THR A 344 -17.02 25.07 -10.31
N ARG A 345 -15.92 25.47 -9.65
CA ARG A 345 -14.56 25.30 -10.20
C ARG A 345 -14.22 23.83 -10.38
N ALA A 346 -14.62 22.98 -9.44
CA ALA A 346 -14.47 21.52 -9.52
C ALA A 346 -15.20 20.92 -10.73
N LEU A 347 -16.46 21.32 -10.99
CA LEU A 347 -17.23 20.83 -12.14
C LEU A 347 -16.58 21.22 -13.48
N VAL A 348 -16.11 22.47 -13.59
CA VAL A 348 -15.40 22.90 -14.80
C VAL A 348 -14.08 22.15 -14.96
N GLN A 349 -13.34 21.93 -13.87
CA GLN A 349 -12.09 21.17 -13.91
C GLN A 349 -12.33 19.69 -14.25
N ASP A 350 -13.39 19.06 -13.74
CA ASP A 350 -13.75 17.68 -14.11
C ASP A 350 -14.09 17.54 -15.59
N ALA A 351 -14.82 18.52 -16.16
CA ALA A 351 -15.10 18.53 -17.59
C ALA A 351 -13.83 18.69 -18.44
N ILE A 352 -12.86 19.49 -17.99
CA ILE A 352 -11.56 19.62 -18.65
C ILE A 352 -10.75 18.32 -18.53
N ASP A 353 -10.70 17.72 -17.34
CA ASP A 353 -10.03 16.44 -17.10
C ASP A 353 -10.62 15.32 -17.99
N ARG A 354 -11.95 15.30 -18.19
CA ARG A 354 -12.64 14.40 -19.13
C ARG A 354 -12.32 14.71 -20.58
N TYR A 355 -12.25 15.98 -20.97
CA TYR A 355 -11.81 16.37 -22.32
C TYR A 355 -10.41 15.83 -22.62
N ASP A 356 -9.48 15.96 -21.68
CA ASP A 356 -8.10 15.50 -21.84
C ASP A 356 -7.98 13.97 -21.92
N ALA A 357 -8.85 13.25 -21.22
CA ALA A 357 -8.86 11.79 -21.19
C ALA A 357 -9.61 11.16 -22.38
N ASP A 358 -10.83 11.63 -22.64
CA ASP A 358 -11.79 10.98 -23.54
C ASP A 358 -11.94 11.70 -24.88
N GLY A 359 -11.43 12.94 -24.97
CA GLY A 359 -11.48 13.77 -26.16
C GLY A 359 -12.74 14.63 -26.25
N ARG A 360 -12.72 15.53 -27.26
CA ARG A 360 -13.70 16.59 -27.47
C ARG A 360 -15.14 16.07 -27.63
N GLU A 361 -15.35 15.10 -28.51
CA GLU A 361 -16.70 14.62 -28.84
C GLU A 361 -17.37 13.93 -27.66
N ALA A 362 -16.61 13.12 -26.92
CA ALA A 362 -17.10 12.37 -25.76
C ALA A 362 -17.59 13.30 -24.64
N VAL A 363 -16.81 14.34 -24.32
CA VAL A 363 -17.17 15.29 -23.26
C VAL A 363 -18.38 16.15 -23.65
N ILE A 364 -18.51 16.52 -24.93
CA ILE A 364 -19.68 17.24 -25.46
C ILE A 364 -20.92 16.36 -25.41
N GLU A 365 -20.82 15.08 -25.78
CA GLU A 365 -21.94 14.13 -25.70
C GLU A 365 -22.40 13.95 -24.26
N TYR A 366 -21.47 13.71 -23.33
CA TYR A 366 -21.77 13.57 -21.91
C TYR A 366 -22.50 14.79 -21.33
N HIS A 367 -22.00 16.00 -21.57
CA HIS A 367 -22.63 17.23 -21.05
C HIS A 367 -23.91 17.67 -21.79
N ASN A 368 -24.36 16.87 -22.77
CA ASN A 368 -25.69 16.98 -23.36
C ASN A 368 -26.65 15.90 -22.84
N SER A 369 -26.21 15.05 -21.93
CA SER A 369 -27.01 13.98 -21.35
C SER A 369 -27.57 14.39 -19.97
N PRO A 370 -28.77 13.90 -19.58
CA PRO A 370 -29.35 14.18 -18.25
C PRO A 370 -28.46 13.73 -17.09
N GLU A 371 -27.62 12.72 -17.28
CA GLU A 371 -26.69 12.19 -16.28
C GLU A 371 -25.61 13.20 -15.88
N SER A 372 -25.37 14.23 -16.70
CA SER A 372 -24.39 15.28 -16.42
C SER A 372 -24.93 16.43 -15.55
N VAL A 373 -26.19 16.35 -15.11
CA VAL A 373 -26.89 17.39 -14.35
C VAL A 373 -27.12 16.90 -12.92
N ASP A 374 -26.77 17.74 -11.95
CA ASP A 374 -26.99 17.51 -10.52
C ASP A 374 -27.71 18.72 -9.91
N GLY A 375 -29.04 18.68 -9.80
CA GLY A 375 -29.84 19.82 -9.33
C GLY A 375 -29.62 21.07 -10.20
N GLU A 376 -29.13 22.15 -9.59
CA GLU A 376 -28.74 23.38 -10.29
C GLU A 376 -27.39 23.34 -11.01
N TRP A 377 -26.61 22.28 -10.78
CA TRP A 377 -25.23 22.13 -11.22
C TRP A 377 -25.13 21.45 -12.58
N TYR A 378 -24.52 22.16 -13.53
CA TYR A 378 -24.26 21.63 -14.87
C TYR A 378 -23.07 22.32 -15.51
N VAL A 379 -22.47 21.65 -16.49
CA VAL A 379 -21.44 22.22 -17.36
C VAL A 379 -22.05 22.58 -18.70
N SER A 380 -21.59 23.70 -19.25
CA SER A 380 -21.89 24.19 -20.58
C SER A 380 -20.59 24.39 -21.34
N ILE A 381 -20.59 24.07 -22.63
CA ILE A 381 -19.40 24.11 -23.48
C ILE A 381 -19.73 24.95 -24.71
N TYR A 382 -18.83 25.88 -25.03
CA TYR A 382 -18.97 26.79 -26.18
C TYR A 382 -17.69 26.79 -27.02
N GLU A 383 -17.83 26.99 -28.32
CA GLU A 383 -16.74 27.51 -29.16
C GLU A 383 -16.33 28.90 -28.69
N LEU A 384 -15.11 29.35 -29.02
CA LEU A 384 -14.62 30.68 -28.64
C LEU A 384 -15.47 31.84 -29.21
N ASP A 385 -16.21 31.61 -30.28
CA ASP A 385 -17.13 32.60 -30.85
C ASP A 385 -18.49 32.67 -30.14
N GLY A 386 -18.73 31.80 -29.16
CA GLY A 386 -19.98 31.71 -28.40
C GLY A 386 -20.96 30.66 -28.90
N THR A 387 -20.65 29.90 -29.96
CA THR A 387 -21.51 28.82 -30.44
C THR A 387 -21.64 27.73 -29.38
N ARG A 388 -22.87 27.43 -28.96
CA ARG A 388 -23.16 26.45 -27.91
C ARG A 388 -23.02 25.02 -28.42
N LEU A 389 -22.09 24.27 -27.82
CA LEU A 389 -21.82 22.87 -28.15
C LEU A 389 -22.47 21.91 -27.16
N ALA A 390 -22.46 22.25 -25.86
CA ALA A 390 -23.12 21.46 -24.83
C ALA A 390 -23.89 22.37 -23.86
N HIS A 391 -25.15 22.01 -23.60
CA HIS A 391 -25.97 22.61 -22.55
C HIS A 391 -27.23 21.76 -22.31
N PRO A 392 -27.56 21.39 -21.07
CA PRO A 392 -28.68 20.48 -20.79
C PRO A 392 -30.06 21.10 -21.05
N PHE A 393 -30.19 22.43 -20.87
CA PHE A 393 -31.50 23.11 -20.93
C PHE A 393 -31.73 24.04 -22.14
N LEU A 394 -30.73 24.26 -23.00
CA LEU A 394 -30.80 25.29 -24.04
C LEU A 394 -30.45 24.69 -25.41
N PRO A 395 -31.04 25.21 -26.51
CA PRO A 395 -30.83 24.67 -27.85
C PRO A 395 -29.37 24.77 -28.30
N LEU A 396 -28.82 23.69 -28.87
CA LEU A 396 -27.45 23.63 -29.36
C LEU A 396 -27.29 24.34 -30.71
N GLY A 397 -26.07 24.77 -31.03
CA GLY A 397 -25.73 25.45 -32.29
C GLY A 397 -26.10 26.94 -32.35
N GLU A 398 -26.86 27.45 -31.39
CA GLU A 398 -27.12 28.88 -31.25
C GLU A 398 -25.90 29.61 -30.66
N ASN A 399 -25.70 30.86 -31.07
CA ASN A 399 -24.63 31.68 -30.52
C ASN A 399 -25.07 32.38 -29.23
N LEU A 400 -24.22 32.33 -28.20
CA LEU A 400 -24.46 32.98 -26.91
C LEU A 400 -24.76 34.48 -27.06
N LEU A 401 -24.09 35.17 -27.99
CA LEU A 401 -24.23 36.61 -28.22
C LEU A 401 -25.56 37.03 -28.85
N ASP A 402 -26.32 36.10 -29.45
CA ASP A 402 -27.63 36.39 -30.01
C ASP A 402 -28.70 36.64 -28.93
N GLY A 403 -28.40 36.28 -27.68
CA GLY A 403 -29.27 36.56 -26.54
C GLY A 403 -29.19 38.01 -26.05
N GLY A 404 -30.32 38.54 -25.59
CA GLY A 404 -30.44 39.89 -25.02
C GLY A 404 -29.72 40.08 -23.67
N PRO A 405 -29.86 41.25 -23.01
CA PRO A 405 -29.41 41.41 -21.63
C PRO A 405 -30.18 40.51 -20.65
N ASP A 406 -29.68 40.35 -19.43
CA ASP A 406 -30.48 39.75 -18.35
C ASP A 406 -31.64 40.68 -17.91
N VAL A 407 -32.45 40.23 -16.94
CA VAL A 407 -33.61 40.97 -16.43
C VAL A 407 -33.25 42.31 -15.77
N THR A 408 -31.98 42.55 -15.45
CA THR A 408 -31.47 43.82 -14.90
C THR A 408 -30.97 44.77 -15.99
N GLY A 409 -30.91 44.32 -17.25
CA GLY A 409 -30.30 45.06 -18.35
C GLY A 409 -28.80 44.80 -18.54
N ARG A 410 -28.21 43.83 -17.83
CA ARG A 410 -26.77 43.53 -17.93
C ARG A 410 -26.47 42.67 -19.16
N HIS A 411 -25.49 43.10 -19.95
CA HIS A 411 -25.00 42.38 -21.15
C HIS A 411 -23.89 41.36 -20.83
N PHE A 412 -24.17 40.41 -19.93
CA PHE A 412 -23.18 39.45 -19.40
C PHE A 412 -22.57 38.51 -20.46
N ARG A 413 -23.26 38.28 -21.58
CA ARG A 413 -22.81 37.38 -22.65
C ARG A 413 -21.50 37.85 -23.29
N ALA A 414 -21.35 39.16 -23.46
CA ALA A 414 -20.11 39.75 -23.95
C ALA A 414 -18.97 39.59 -22.94
N ASP A 415 -19.27 39.72 -21.64
CA ASP A 415 -18.30 39.49 -20.56
C ASP A 415 -17.77 38.05 -20.59
N ILE A 416 -18.63 37.06 -20.84
CA ILE A 416 -18.24 35.64 -20.97
C ILE A 416 -17.27 35.44 -22.14
N ILE A 417 -17.61 35.94 -23.33
CA ILE A 417 -16.75 35.82 -24.52
C ILE A 417 -15.40 36.54 -24.33
N ALA A 418 -15.37 37.61 -23.53
CA ALA A 418 -14.16 38.38 -23.28
C ALA A 418 -13.16 37.71 -22.32
N ILE A 419 -13.51 36.62 -21.63
CA ILE A 419 -12.59 35.88 -20.75
C ILE A 419 -11.45 35.28 -21.57
N GLU A 420 -10.19 35.68 -21.34
CA GLU A 420 -9.04 35.23 -22.15
C GLU A 420 -8.43 33.89 -21.72
N ASP A 421 -8.45 33.58 -20.41
CA ASP A 421 -7.95 32.32 -19.83
C ASP A 421 -9.05 31.73 -18.93
N ARG A 422 -9.32 32.40 -17.80
CA ARG A 422 -10.37 31.98 -16.85
C ARG A 422 -10.92 33.17 -16.07
N GLY A 423 -12.15 33.05 -15.59
CA GLY A 423 -12.73 34.10 -14.75
C GLY A 423 -14.19 33.89 -14.37
N TRP A 424 -14.68 34.76 -13.49
CA TRP A 424 -16.06 34.78 -13.03
C TRP A 424 -16.88 35.84 -13.77
N VAL A 425 -18.10 35.49 -14.15
CA VAL A 425 -19.13 36.43 -14.62
C VAL A 425 -20.42 36.17 -13.85
N SER A 426 -20.88 37.17 -13.11
CA SER A 426 -22.16 37.11 -12.41
C SER A 426 -23.28 37.73 -13.24
N TYR A 427 -24.52 37.24 -13.19
CA TYR A 427 -25.67 37.82 -13.89
C TYR A 427 -26.97 37.22 -13.37
N VAL A 428 -28.11 37.83 -13.64
CA VAL A 428 -29.40 37.22 -13.25
C VAL A 428 -29.84 36.23 -14.31
N PHE A 429 -30.15 35.01 -13.91
CA PHE A 429 -30.60 33.96 -14.82
C PHE A 429 -31.62 33.03 -14.14
N VAL A 430 -32.37 32.31 -14.96
CA VAL A 430 -33.32 31.31 -14.45
C VAL A 430 -32.53 30.18 -13.80
N ASN A 431 -32.81 29.89 -12.53
CA ASN A 431 -32.33 28.70 -11.85
C ASN A 431 -33.14 27.48 -12.36
N PRO A 432 -32.49 26.44 -12.91
CA PRO A 432 -33.20 25.28 -13.46
C PRO A 432 -33.92 24.44 -12.39
N GLU A 433 -33.52 24.55 -11.12
CA GLU A 433 -34.14 23.83 -10.00
C GLU A 433 -35.36 24.58 -9.45
N SER A 434 -35.23 25.86 -9.11
CA SER A 434 -36.34 26.67 -8.57
C SER A 434 -37.30 27.19 -9.65
N GLY A 435 -36.79 27.40 -10.88
CA GLY A 435 -37.49 28.08 -11.96
C GLY A 435 -37.55 29.61 -11.80
N GLU A 436 -36.93 30.16 -10.76
CA GLU A 436 -36.94 31.60 -10.46
C GLU A 436 -35.75 32.34 -11.08
N GLN A 437 -35.85 33.66 -11.18
CA GLN A 437 -34.73 34.52 -11.59
C GLN A 437 -33.83 34.74 -10.38
N GLU A 438 -32.58 34.30 -10.46
CA GLU A 438 -31.64 34.34 -9.35
C GLU A 438 -30.27 34.86 -9.79
N GLN A 439 -29.48 35.34 -8.83
CA GLN A 439 -28.13 35.82 -9.08
C GLN A 439 -27.22 34.62 -9.34
N LYS A 440 -26.89 34.38 -10.61
CA LYS A 440 -25.96 33.33 -11.02
C LYS A 440 -24.52 33.84 -11.01
N HIS A 441 -23.59 33.00 -10.60
CA HIS A 441 -22.15 33.21 -10.70
C HIS A 441 -21.56 32.12 -11.58
N THR A 442 -21.10 32.46 -12.79
CA THR A 442 -20.56 31.49 -13.74
C THR A 442 -19.04 31.58 -13.75
N TRP A 443 -18.36 30.45 -13.53
CA TRP A 443 -16.93 30.28 -13.74
C TRP A 443 -16.68 29.79 -15.16
N ILE A 444 -15.73 30.39 -15.86
CA ILE A 444 -15.39 30.07 -17.24
C ILE A 444 -13.89 29.77 -17.31
N VAL A 445 -13.52 28.71 -18.02
CA VAL A 445 -12.13 28.37 -18.35
C VAL A 445 -12.02 28.07 -19.84
N ARG A 446 -11.03 28.66 -20.51
CA ARG A 446 -10.66 28.31 -21.88
C ARG A 446 -9.68 27.14 -21.88
N HIS A 447 -9.98 26.13 -22.67
CA HIS A 447 -9.13 24.94 -22.82
C HIS A 447 -9.24 24.40 -24.25
N GLU A 448 -8.10 24.21 -24.93
CA GLU A 448 -8.01 23.63 -26.28
C GLU A 448 -9.05 24.17 -27.30
N GLY A 449 -9.22 25.50 -27.33
CA GLY A 449 -10.12 26.18 -28.26
C GLY A 449 -11.61 26.16 -27.89
N LEU A 450 -11.94 25.74 -26.66
CA LEU A 450 -13.30 25.75 -26.11
C LEU A 450 -13.39 26.60 -24.85
N MET A 451 -14.59 27.03 -24.50
CA MET A 451 -14.93 27.58 -23.19
C MET A 451 -15.79 26.57 -22.42
N PHE A 452 -15.28 26.12 -21.28
CA PHE A 452 -15.99 25.31 -20.31
C PHE A 452 -16.53 26.21 -19.21
N ALA A 453 -17.82 26.09 -18.91
CA ALA A 453 -18.48 26.97 -17.95
C ALA A 453 -19.49 26.22 -17.10
N SER A 454 -19.51 26.54 -15.80
CA SER A 454 -20.53 26.11 -14.85
C SER A 454 -20.84 27.27 -13.92
N GLY A 455 -21.95 27.23 -13.19
CA GLY A 455 -22.25 28.28 -12.23
C GLY A 455 -23.20 27.85 -11.12
N TRP A 456 -23.12 28.58 -10.01
CA TRP A 456 -23.99 28.44 -8.85
C TRP A 456 -24.94 29.62 -8.74
N TYR A 457 -26.03 29.46 -8.00
CA TYR A 457 -27.04 30.50 -7.79
C TYR A 457 -27.04 30.98 -6.34
N GLU A 458 -26.99 32.29 -6.13
CA GLU A 458 -27.03 32.91 -4.81
C GLU A 458 -28.48 33.28 -4.45
N GLU A 459 -29.08 32.50 -3.55
CA GLU A 459 -30.46 32.71 -3.10
C GLU A 459 -30.62 34.09 -2.43
N GLY A 460 -31.66 34.83 -2.83
CA GLY A 460 -32.04 36.11 -2.21
C GLY A 460 -31.15 37.31 -2.57
N ALA A 461 -30.07 37.11 -3.34
CA ALA A 461 -29.21 38.20 -3.81
C ALA A 461 -29.87 39.08 -4.89
N TYR A 462 -30.74 38.48 -5.72
CA TYR A 462 -31.64 39.21 -6.59
C TYR A 462 -33.05 39.26 -5.99
N LYS A 463 -33.66 40.45 -5.95
CA LYS A 463 -35.08 40.63 -5.62
C LYS A 463 -35.78 41.21 -6.83
N ALA A 464 -36.76 40.46 -7.35
CA ALA A 464 -37.61 40.98 -8.41
C ALA A 464 -38.28 42.28 -7.95
N PRO A 465 -38.42 43.29 -8.83
CA PRO A 465 -39.21 44.47 -8.52
C PRO A 465 -40.64 44.07 -8.12
N ASP A 466 -41.20 44.70 -7.09
CA ASP A 466 -42.61 44.53 -6.77
C ASP A 466 -43.45 44.89 -8.00
N SER A 467 -44.29 43.95 -8.45
CA SER A 467 -45.09 44.02 -9.68
C SER A 467 -46.09 45.17 -9.72
#